data_AF-A0A917PY70-F1
#
_entry.id   AF-A0A917PY70-F1
#
_cell.length_a   1.000
_cell.length_b   1.000
_cell.length_c   1.000
_cell.angle_alpha   90.00
_cell.angle_beta   90.00
_cell.angle_gamma   90.00
#
_symmetry.space_group_name_H-M   'P 1'
#
loop_
_entity.id
_entity.type
_entity.pdbx_description
1 polymer ?
#
loop_
_entity_poly.entity_id
_entity_poly.type
_entity_poly.pdbx_seq_one_letter_code
_entity_poly.pdbx_strand_id
1 'polypeptide(L)'
;MKPTNDLCQLSATETVGLIRSRAISAVEIAEASLARLEQVNPVINAVVEHRPEETLAQAREVDRKLAAGEEIGLLAGVPVTIKVNVDQAGYATTNGLRAQQNLIAARHNPVAASLLDAGALCVGRSNTPAFSYRWFTSNLLHGNTLNPRNAELTPGGSSGGAAASVAAGMAAIGHGTDIAGSIRYPAYACGVHGLRPSFGRVAVYNASGAERTIGGQIMSVSGPIARTIDDLKLALAAMSVPSVDDPWWVPAPLEGPDAPKRAALCLRPDGIDTAPEICQALLEAADKLRDAGWVVDELDALVPLEDAVKVQITLWMGDGYADMVEAAAREGDIGAITALAGQRETAERVDLQTFSEALRRRASITRQWNQFMQQYPVVLLPVSATLPFKRDQDLQGDEAYRHVWKSQWPMIGLPVTGLPSLSLCTGFLPDQTPLGVQIVAARFREDLCLVAGAAIETRSARIQITALED
;
A
#
# COMPACT_ATOMS: atom_id res chain seq x y z
N MET A 1 -24.67 21.93 10.94
CA MET A 1 -24.16 20.77 10.18
C MET A 1 -23.08 21.29 9.25
N LYS A 2 -21.86 20.77 9.32
CA LYS A 2 -20.85 21.09 8.30
C LYS A 2 -21.31 20.47 6.96
N PRO A 3 -21.09 21.12 5.81
CA PRO A 3 -21.33 20.50 4.51
C PRO A 3 -20.65 19.13 4.40
N THR A 4 -21.28 18.16 3.74
CA THR A 4 -20.77 16.79 3.53
C THR A 4 -19.33 16.75 2.99
N ASN A 5 -19.00 17.65 2.06
CA ASN A 5 -17.65 17.76 1.49
C ASN A 5 -16.59 18.18 2.52
N ASP A 6 -16.95 18.96 3.54
CA ASP A 6 -16.00 19.40 4.58
C ASP A 6 -15.61 18.24 5.51
N LEU A 7 -16.49 17.26 5.69
CA LEU A 7 -16.22 16.08 6.53
C LEU A 7 -15.33 15.06 5.82
N CYS A 8 -15.48 14.88 4.51
CA CYS A 8 -14.67 13.94 3.72
C CYS A 8 -13.19 14.37 3.58
N GLN A 9 -12.90 15.65 3.79
CA GLN A 9 -11.55 16.20 3.78
C GLN A 9 -10.75 15.91 5.05
N LEU A 10 -11.45 15.66 6.17
CA LEU A 10 -10.82 15.42 7.46
C LEU A 10 -9.82 14.26 7.38
N SER A 11 -8.67 14.44 8.03
CA SER A 11 -7.76 13.34 8.29
C SER A 11 -8.40 12.35 9.28
N ALA A 12 -7.89 11.12 9.33
CA ALA A 12 -8.31 10.15 10.34
C ALA A 12 -8.06 10.69 11.76
N THR A 13 -6.93 11.34 11.97
CA THR A 13 -6.56 11.93 13.27
C THR A 13 -7.49 13.09 13.66
N GLU A 14 -7.84 13.97 12.72
CA GLU A 14 -8.82 15.05 12.92
C GLU A 14 -10.21 14.46 13.24
N THR A 15 -10.62 13.41 12.52
CA THR A 15 -11.90 12.71 12.73
C THR A 15 -12.02 12.16 14.14
N VAL A 16 -11.02 11.40 14.61
CA VAL A 16 -11.01 10.83 15.96
C VAL A 16 -11.07 11.92 17.03
N GLY A 17 -10.32 13.02 16.85
CA GLY A 17 -10.32 14.15 17.79
C GLY A 17 -11.68 14.84 17.91
N LEU A 18 -12.36 15.05 16.77
CA LEU A 18 -13.69 15.67 16.74
C LEU A 18 -14.78 14.76 17.31
N ILE A 19 -14.71 13.45 17.08
CA ILE A 19 -15.63 12.48 17.70
C ILE A 19 -15.41 12.42 19.21
N ARG A 20 -14.17 12.30 19.69
CA ARG A 20 -13.85 12.27 21.14
C ARG A 20 -14.33 13.51 21.87
N SER A 21 -14.25 14.67 21.22
CA SER A 21 -14.74 15.94 21.77
C SER A 21 -16.24 16.16 21.60
N ARG A 22 -16.97 15.20 21.00
CA ARG A 22 -18.41 15.28 20.67
C ARG A 22 -18.75 16.49 19.77
N ALA A 23 -17.78 16.97 19.00
CA ALA A 23 -17.97 18.06 18.05
C ALA A 23 -18.67 17.59 16.77
N ILE A 24 -18.58 16.29 16.46
CA ILE A 24 -19.29 15.57 15.40
C ILE A 24 -19.59 14.15 15.91
N SER A 25 -20.61 13.52 15.34
CA SER A 25 -20.91 12.09 15.56
C SER A 25 -20.19 11.20 14.54
N ALA A 26 -19.99 9.93 14.88
CA ALA A 26 -19.51 8.93 13.92
C ALA A 26 -20.54 8.69 12.80
N VAL A 27 -21.84 8.80 13.09
CA VAL A 27 -22.89 8.69 12.08
C VAL A 27 -22.79 9.81 11.02
N GLU A 28 -22.54 11.06 11.42
CA GLU A 28 -22.32 12.16 10.46
C GLU A 28 -21.13 11.88 9.52
N ILE A 29 -20.05 11.28 10.03
CA ILE A 29 -18.89 10.89 9.22
C ILE A 29 -19.22 9.72 8.28
N ALA A 30 -19.96 8.72 8.75
CA ALA A 30 -20.40 7.60 7.93
C ALA A 30 -21.27 8.06 6.76
N GLU A 31 -22.29 8.87 7.06
CA GLU A 31 -23.20 9.44 6.05
C GLU A 31 -22.44 10.28 5.03
N ALA A 32 -21.49 11.11 5.48
CA ALA A 32 -20.67 11.92 4.58
C ALA A 32 -19.82 11.06 3.63
N SER A 33 -19.16 10.03 4.17
CA SER A 33 -18.28 9.15 3.38
C SER A 33 -19.07 8.28 2.40
N LEU A 34 -20.24 7.79 2.79
CA LEU A 34 -21.14 7.04 1.91
C LEU A 34 -21.70 7.92 0.78
N ALA A 35 -22.11 9.15 1.10
CA ALA A 35 -22.55 10.11 0.08
C ALA A 35 -21.43 10.44 -0.91
N ARG A 36 -20.20 10.59 -0.43
CA ARG A 36 -19.02 10.80 -1.29
C ARG A 36 -18.72 9.59 -2.16
N LEU A 37 -18.88 8.38 -1.62
CA LEU A 37 -18.75 7.14 -2.36
C LEU A 37 -19.79 7.06 -3.48
N GLU A 38 -21.06 7.33 -3.20
CA GLU A 38 -22.13 7.33 -4.20
C GLU A 38 -21.88 8.34 -5.32
N GLN A 39 -21.36 9.52 -4.99
CA GLN A 39 -21.04 10.57 -5.96
C GLN A 39 -19.88 10.18 -6.89
N VAL A 40 -18.78 9.66 -6.32
CA VAL A 40 -17.50 9.57 -7.05
C VAL A 40 -17.19 8.18 -7.56
N ASN A 41 -17.57 7.13 -6.83
CA ASN A 41 -17.21 5.77 -7.17
C ASN A 41 -17.73 5.30 -8.53
N PRO A 42 -18.92 5.71 -9.03
CA PRO A 42 -19.35 5.35 -10.39
C PRO A 42 -18.38 5.80 -11.50
N VAL A 43 -17.61 6.87 -11.27
CA VAL A 43 -16.64 7.41 -12.23
C VAL A 43 -15.32 6.64 -12.19
N ILE A 44 -14.84 6.31 -10.98
CA ILE A 44 -13.48 5.75 -10.80
C ILE A 44 -13.42 4.28 -10.42
N ASN A 45 -14.53 3.68 -10.02
CA ASN A 45 -14.68 2.26 -9.68
C ASN A 45 -13.58 1.74 -8.72
N ALA A 46 -13.38 2.43 -7.60
CA ALA A 46 -12.33 2.12 -6.62
C ALA A 46 -12.83 1.14 -5.54
N VAL A 47 -14.10 1.26 -5.15
CA VAL A 47 -14.81 0.38 -4.20
C VAL A 47 -15.79 -0.49 -4.99
N VAL A 48 -15.74 -1.80 -4.81
CA VAL A 48 -16.45 -2.77 -5.68
C VAL A 48 -17.54 -3.55 -4.94
N GLU A 49 -17.54 -3.49 -3.62
CA GLU A 49 -18.60 -4.05 -2.78
C GLU A 49 -18.70 -3.19 -1.51
N HIS A 50 -19.91 -2.79 -1.11
CA HIS A 50 -20.13 -2.05 0.13
C HIS A 50 -21.52 -2.36 0.70
N ARG A 51 -21.69 -2.19 2.01
CA ARG A 51 -22.96 -2.40 2.73
C ARG A 51 -23.24 -1.21 3.64
N PRO A 52 -23.88 -0.13 3.12
CA PRO A 52 -24.07 1.12 3.85
C PRO A 52 -24.70 0.93 5.24
N GLU A 53 -25.61 -0.03 5.38
CA GLU A 53 -26.26 -0.38 6.63
C GLU A 53 -25.28 -0.92 7.69
N GLU A 54 -24.28 -1.71 7.29
CA GLU A 54 -23.23 -2.19 8.19
C GLU A 54 -22.32 -1.04 8.63
N THR A 55 -21.95 -0.14 7.71
CA THR A 55 -21.16 1.07 8.01
C THR A 55 -21.88 1.97 9.02
N LEU A 56 -23.18 2.21 8.81
CA LEU A 56 -24.00 3.02 9.71
C LEU A 56 -24.20 2.34 11.08
N ALA A 57 -24.29 1.00 11.12
CA ALA A 57 -24.35 0.26 12.37
C ALA A 57 -23.04 0.38 13.18
N GLN A 58 -21.88 0.28 12.51
CA GLN A 58 -20.57 0.52 13.13
C GLN A 58 -20.48 1.93 13.73
N ALA A 59 -20.96 2.93 12.99
CA ALA A 59 -20.97 4.32 13.45
C ALA A 59 -21.86 4.54 14.68
N ARG A 60 -23.08 3.99 14.67
CA ARG A 60 -23.99 4.04 15.83
C ARG A 60 -23.38 3.37 17.06
N GLU A 61 -22.63 2.29 16.89
CA GLU A 61 -21.95 1.64 18.01
C GLU A 61 -20.84 2.50 18.60
N VAL A 62 -20.05 3.19 17.76
CA VAL A 62 -19.05 4.17 18.23
C VAL A 62 -19.72 5.28 19.05
N ASP A 63 -20.81 5.86 18.54
CA ASP A 63 -21.54 6.92 19.23
C ASP A 63 -22.17 6.42 20.55
N ARG A 64 -22.71 5.19 20.56
CA ARG A 64 -23.25 4.55 21.77
C ARG A 64 -22.17 4.38 22.85
N LYS A 65 -21.02 3.82 22.48
CA LYS A 65 -19.87 3.65 23.38
C LYS A 65 -19.41 4.99 23.96
N LEU A 66 -19.29 6.01 23.10
CA LEU A 66 -18.92 7.36 23.52
C LEU A 66 -19.92 7.98 24.51
N ALA A 67 -21.22 7.79 24.29
CA ALA A 67 -22.27 8.27 25.17
C ALA A 67 -22.25 7.56 26.54
N ALA A 68 -21.95 6.26 26.54
CA ALA A 68 -21.83 5.42 27.73
C ALA A 68 -20.51 5.63 28.51
N GLY A 69 -19.54 6.38 27.95
CA GLY A 69 -18.21 6.55 28.55
C GLY A 69 -17.31 5.31 28.41
N GLU A 70 -17.63 4.43 27.46
CA GLU A 70 -16.84 3.25 27.11
C GLU A 70 -15.67 3.63 26.18
N GLU A 71 -14.67 2.76 26.07
CA GLU A 71 -13.58 2.95 25.12
C GLU A 71 -14.07 2.74 23.67
N ILE A 72 -13.82 3.74 22.82
CA ILE A 72 -14.31 3.79 21.43
C ILE A 72 -13.32 3.27 20.39
N GLY A 73 -12.09 2.97 20.80
CA GLY A 73 -11.00 2.49 19.92
C GLY A 73 -10.12 3.61 19.33
N LEU A 74 -9.02 3.19 18.68
CA LEU A 74 -8.01 4.09 18.09
C LEU A 74 -8.50 4.76 16.80
N LEU A 75 -9.35 4.09 16.04
CA LEU A 75 -9.90 4.53 14.75
C LEU A 75 -11.40 4.86 14.86
N ALA A 76 -11.88 5.21 16.05
CA ALA A 76 -13.28 5.49 16.31
C ALA A 76 -13.90 6.43 15.26
N GLY A 77 -14.83 5.90 14.48
CA GLY A 77 -15.56 6.62 13.43
C GLY A 77 -14.75 6.97 12.19
N VAL A 78 -13.54 6.44 12.03
CA VAL A 78 -12.70 6.71 10.86
C VAL A 78 -13.15 5.86 9.66
N PRO A 79 -13.45 6.47 8.49
CA PRO A 79 -13.77 5.74 7.27
C PRO A 79 -12.57 4.98 6.71
N VAL A 80 -12.74 3.68 6.45
CA VAL A 80 -11.71 2.79 5.89
C VAL A 80 -12.20 1.96 4.71
N THR A 81 -11.33 1.68 3.75
CA THR A 81 -11.57 0.61 2.75
C THR A 81 -10.69 -0.60 3.02
N ILE A 82 -11.21 -1.81 2.77
CA ILE A 82 -10.46 -3.07 2.91
C ILE A 82 -10.37 -3.76 1.55
N LYS A 83 -9.15 -3.96 1.05
CA LYS A 83 -8.91 -4.66 -0.23
C LYS A 83 -9.60 -6.02 -0.32
N VAL A 84 -10.19 -6.33 -1.49
CA VAL A 84 -10.98 -7.56 -1.74
C VAL A 84 -10.18 -8.88 -1.67
N ASN A 85 -8.86 -8.83 -1.54
CA ASN A 85 -8.02 -10.03 -1.40
C ASN A 85 -7.76 -10.43 0.07
N VAL A 86 -8.42 -9.77 1.02
CA VAL A 86 -8.30 -10.02 2.47
C VAL A 86 -9.65 -10.43 3.04
N ASP A 87 -9.69 -11.53 3.79
CA ASP A 87 -10.92 -12.04 4.39
C ASP A 87 -11.62 -10.99 5.28
N GLN A 88 -12.91 -10.81 5.06
CA GLN A 88 -13.81 -10.07 5.92
C GLN A 88 -15.09 -10.86 6.03
N ALA A 89 -15.48 -11.21 7.26
CA ALA A 89 -16.61 -12.09 7.51
C ALA A 89 -17.86 -11.62 6.76
N GLY A 90 -18.49 -12.53 6.03
CA GLY A 90 -19.69 -12.26 5.23
C GLY A 90 -19.44 -11.67 3.84
N TYR A 91 -18.21 -11.27 3.49
CA TYR A 91 -17.85 -10.78 2.15
C TYR A 91 -17.09 -11.84 1.36
N ALA A 92 -17.14 -11.73 0.03
CA ALA A 92 -16.30 -12.56 -0.84
C ALA A 92 -14.84 -12.08 -0.80
N THR A 93 -13.89 -13.02 -0.68
CA THR A 93 -12.46 -12.77 -0.87
C THR A 93 -12.10 -13.04 -2.32
N THR A 94 -12.48 -12.11 -3.20
CA THR A 94 -12.47 -12.38 -4.64
C THR A 94 -11.09 -12.30 -5.27
N ASN A 95 -10.17 -11.53 -4.69
CA ASN A 95 -8.87 -11.21 -5.31
C ASN A 95 -8.96 -10.74 -6.79
N GLY A 96 -10.10 -10.13 -7.16
CA GLY A 96 -10.40 -9.73 -8.54
C GLY A 96 -10.71 -10.89 -9.50
N LEU A 97 -11.12 -12.07 -9.01
CA LEU A 97 -11.30 -13.28 -9.80
C LEU A 97 -12.77 -13.71 -9.84
N ARG A 98 -13.29 -14.03 -11.03
CA ARG A 98 -14.63 -14.63 -11.15
C ARG A 98 -14.68 -16.00 -10.50
N ALA A 99 -13.58 -16.74 -10.53
CA ALA A 99 -13.45 -18.03 -9.84
C ALA A 99 -13.64 -17.92 -8.30
N GLN A 100 -13.43 -16.74 -7.70
CA GLN A 100 -13.54 -16.51 -6.26
C GLN A 100 -14.71 -15.57 -5.90
N GLN A 101 -15.62 -15.27 -6.85
CA GLN A 101 -16.74 -14.34 -6.61
C GLN A 101 -17.69 -14.82 -5.49
N ASN A 102 -17.73 -16.13 -5.22
CA ASN A 102 -18.56 -16.75 -4.18
C ASN A 102 -17.73 -17.29 -3.00
N LEU A 103 -16.45 -16.91 -2.89
CA LEU A 103 -15.56 -17.34 -1.79
C LEU A 103 -15.86 -16.50 -0.53
N ILE A 104 -16.99 -16.77 0.11
CA ILE A 104 -17.44 -16.00 1.28
C ILE A 104 -16.61 -16.37 2.51
N ALA A 105 -15.95 -15.38 3.11
CA ALA A 105 -15.16 -15.58 4.32
C ALA A 105 -16.07 -15.77 5.54
N ALA A 106 -15.80 -16.80 6.34
CA ALA A 106 -16.53 -17.07 7.58
C ALA A 106 -16.00 -16.28 8.79
N ARG A 107 -14.74 -15.82 8.72
CA ARG A 107 -14.09 -14.99 9.74
C ARG A 107 -13.29 -13.88 9.09
N HIS A 108 -13.02 -12.83 9.86
CA HIS A 108 -12.12 -11.77 9.43
C HIS A 108 -10.68 -12.28 9.37
N ASN A 109 -9.91 -11.77 8.41
CA ASN A 109 -8.46 -11.73 8.50
C ASN A 109 -8.08 -10.89 9.73
N PRO A 110 -7.00 -11.24 10.47
CA PRO A 110 -6.54 -10.46 11.62
C PRO A 110 -6.44 -8.95 11.39
N VAL A 111 -5.96 -8.49 10.22
CA VAL A 111 -5.87 -7.04 9.94
C VAL A 111 -7.26 -6.40 9.79
N ALA A 112 -8.22 -7.11 9.19
CA ALA A 112 -9.59 -6.62 9.04
C ALA A 112 -10.30 -6.55 10.40
N ALA A 113 -10.14 -7.59 11.24
CA ALA A 113 -10.63 -7.59 12.62
C ALA A 113 -10.05 -6.41 13.40
N SER A 114 -8.72 -6.21 13.35
CA SER A 114 -8.04 -5.16 14.09
C SER A 114 -8.53 -3.75 13.74
N LEU A 115 -8.80 -3.48 12.46
CA LEU A 115 -9.37 -2.20 12.03
C LEU A 115 -10.78 -1.99 12.58
N LEU A 116 -11.65 -2.99 12.47
CA LEU A 116 -13.04 -2.92 12.93
C LEU A 116 -13.13 -2.82 14.46
N ASP A 117 -12.32 -3.61 15.17
CA ASP A 117 -12.23 -3.59 16.64
C ASP A 117 -11.68 -2.25 17.16
N ALA A 118 -10.82 -1.59 16.38
CA ALA A 118 -10.35 -0.23 16.66
C ALA A 118 -11.43 0.85 16.43
N GLY A 119 -12.66 0.49 16.03
CA GLY A 119 -13.78 1.41 15.84
C GLY A 119 -13.85 2.03 14.45
N ALA A 120 -13.12 1.50 13.46
CA ALA A 120 -13.17 1.99 12.09
C ALA A 120 -14.51 1.67 11.41
N LEU A 121 -14.90 2.52 10.45
CA LEU A 121 -16.10 2.38 9.64
C LEU A 121 -15.71 1.83 8.26
N CYS A 122 -16.00 0.57 7.98
CA CYS A 122 -15.68 -0.02 6.68
C CYS A 122 -16.68 0.46 5.62
N VAL A 123 -16.30 1.50 4.88
CA VAL A 123 -17.16 2.07 3.83
C VAL A 123 -17.24 1.20 2.57
N GLY A 124 -16.35 0.22 2.43
CA GLY A 124 -16.43 -0.80 1.40
C GLY A 124 -15.11 -1.52 1.11
N ARG A 125 -15.20 -2.41 0.12
CA ARG A 125 -14.15 -3.31 -0.32
C ARG A 125 -13.45 -2.74 -1.56
N SER A 126 -12.15 -2.51 -1.50
CA SER A 126 -11.43 -1.84 -2.59
C SER A 126 -10.93 -2.81 -3.67
N ASN A 127 -10.95 -2.35 -4.93
CA ASN A 127 -10.59 -3.14 -6.10
C ASN A 127 -9.09 -3.49 -6.17
N THR A 128 -8.76 -4.51 -6.96
CA THR A 128 -7.41 -5.02 -7.21
C THR A 128 -7.31 -5.59 -8.64
N PRO A 129 -6.14 -5.67 -9.29
CA PRO A 129 -5.98 -6.48 -10.47
C PRO A 129 -6.23 -7.96 -10.20
N ALA A 130 -6.58 -8.70 -11.24
CA ALA A 130 -6.72 -10.15 -11.19
C ALA A 130 -5.45 -10.78 -10.58
N PHE A 131 -5.64 -11.65 -9.58
CA PHE A 131 -4.57 -12.30 -8.79
C PHE A 131 -3.63 -11.33 -8.05
N SER A 132 -3.89 -10.03 -8.07
CA SER A 132 -2.99 -8.99 -7.57
C SER A 132 -1.62 -8.93 -8.28
N TYR A 133 -1.50 -9.39 -9.54
CA TYR A 133 -0.20 -9.49 -10.24
C TYR A 133 0.30 -8.21 -10.94
N ARG A 134 -0.58 -7.22 -11.17
CA ARG A 134 -0.23 -6.02 -11.96
C ARG A 134 -0.11 -4.75 -11.11
N TRP A 135 0.60 -3.77 -11.66
CA TRP A 135 0.59 -2.36 -11.22
C TRP A 135 -0.52 -1.53 -11.88
N PHE A 136 -1.51 -2.19 -12.46
CA PHE A 136 -2.69 -1.61 -13.10
C PHE A 136 -3.91 -2.28 -12.50
N THR A 137 -4.84 -1.51 -11.92
CA THR A 137 -5.98 -2.08 -11.20
C THR A 137 -7.15 -2.32 -12.14
N SER A 138 -7.11 -3.47 -12.83
CA SER A 138 -8.20 -3.97 -13.67
C SER A 138 -8.37 -5.48 -13.54
N ASN A 139 -9.61 -5.94 -13.59
CA ASN A 139 -9.95 -7.36 -13.62
C ASN A 139 -11.30 -7.61 -14.30
N LEU A 140 -11.57 -8.86 -14.66
CA LEU A 140 -12.81 -9.25 -15.36
C LEU A 140 -14.06 -9.33 -14.48
N LEU A 141 -13.94 -9.35 -13.15
CA LEU A 141 -15.08 -9.44 -12.24
C LEU A 141 -15.68 -8.05 -11.97
N HIS A 142 -14.82 -7.10 -11.60
CA HIS A 142 -15.17 -5.78 -11.10
C HIS A 142 -14.81 -4.64 -12.06
N GLY A 143 -14.11 -4.93 -13.16
CA GLY A 143 -13.69 -3.93 -14.14
C GLY A 143 -12.45 -3.15 -13.72
N ASN A 144 -12.29 -1.97 -14.32
CA ASN A 144 -11.10 -1.12 -14.20
C ASN A 144 -11.33 0.01 -13.18
N THR A 145 -10.34 0.26 -12.32
CA THR A 145 -10.29 1.45 -11.48
C THR A 145 -9.55 2.57 -12.22
N LEU A 146 -10.08 3.79 -12.21
CA LEU A 146 -9.42 4.97 -12.77
C LEU A 146 -8.68 5.75 -11.67
N ASN A 147 -7.61 6.42 -12.08
CA ASN A 147 -6.90 7.32 -11.19
C ASN A 147 -7.70 8.62 -11.00
N PRO A 148 -8.04 9.01 -9.76
CA PRO A 148 -8.90 10.15 -9.50
C PRO A 148 -8.26 11.51 -9.80
N ARG A 149 -6.94 11.57 -10.03
CA ARG A 149 -6.23 12.81 -10.38
C ARG A 149 -6.11 13.01 -11.88
N ASN A 150 -5.96 11.93 -12.63
CA ASN A 150 -5.81 11.94 -14.07
C ASN A 150 -6.16 10.57 -14.64
N ALA A 151 -7.29 10.45 -15.34
CA ALA A 151 -7.82 9.17 -15.85
C ALA A 151 -6.92 8.49 -16.91
N GLU A 152 -5.98 9.21 -17.51
CA GLU A 152 -4.99 8.66 -18.45
C GLU A 152 -3.87 7.89 -17.73
N LEU A 153 -3.73 8.08 -16.41
CA LEU A 153 -2.76 7.38 -15.57
C LEU A 153 -3.40 6.15 -14.92
N THR A 154 -2.58 5.13 -14.64
CA THR A 154 -2.98 4.04 -13.74
C THR A 154 -3.22 4.57 -12.32
N PRO A 155 -4.19 4.06 -11.55
CA PRO A 155 -4.23 4.25 -10.10
C PRO A 155 -3.14 3.44 -9.37
N GLY A 156 -2.27 2.76 -10.12
CA GLY A 156 -1.31 1.80 -9.62
C GLY A 156 -1.95 0.44 -9.34
N GLY A 157 -1.15 -0.49 -8.82
CA GLY A 157 -1.61 -1.80 -8.41
C GLY A 157 -0.61 -2.51 -7.50
N SER A 158 -1.04 -3.52 -6.75
CA SER A 158 -2.38 -4.09 -6.80
C SER A 158 -3.42 -3.41 -5.89
N SER A 159 -3.03 -2.50 -4.99
CA SER A 159 -3.99 -1.81 -4.10
C SER A 159 -4.48 -0.47 -4.68
N GLY A 160 -4.72 -0.39 -6.00
CA GLY A 160 -5.13 0.84 -6.69
C GLY A 160 -6.49 1.35 -6.23
N GLY A 161 -7.45 0.46 -5.98
CA GLY A 161 -8.75 0.85 -5.42
C GLY A 161 -8.62 1.51 -4.04
N ALA A 162 -7.73 1.01 -3.19
CA ALA A 162 -7.50 1.59 -1.87
C ALA A 162 -6.92 3.01 -1.99
N ALA A 163 -5.87 3.20 -2.78
CA ALA A 163 -5.27 4.52 -2.98
C ALA A 163 -6.21 5.53 -3.67
N ALA A 164 -6.94 5.08 -4.70
CA ALA A 164 -7.93 5.89 -5.38
C ALA A 164 -9.06 6.32 -4.43
N SER A 165 -9.53 5.42 -3.54
CA SER A 165 -10.56 5.76 -2.55
C SER A 165 -10.13 6.83 -1.54
N VAL A 166 -8.85 6.79 -1.11
CA VAL A 166 -8.27 7.77 -0.19
C VAL A 166 -8.06 9.12 -0.88
N ALA A 167 -7.55 9.10 -2.12
CA ALA A 167 -7.34 10.30 -2.92
C ALA A 167 -8.66 11.00 -3.29
N ALA A 168 -9.74 10.23 -3.50
CA ALA A 168 -11.08 10.74 -3.80
C ALA A 168 -11.86 11.24 -2.57
N GLY A 169 -11.37 10.95 -1.35
CA GLY A 169 -12.06 11.30 -0.11
C GLY A 169 -13.21 10.37 0.27
N MET A 170 -13.32 9.19 -0.35
CA MET A 170 -14.31 8.18 0.04
C MET A 170 -13.92 7.50 1.37
N ALA A 171 -12.62 7.40 1.64
CA ALA A 171 -12.07 6.94 2.90
C ALA A 171 -10.93 7.86 3.38
N ALA A 172 -10.67 7.85 4.69
CA ALA A 172 -9.50 8.49 5.26
C ALA A 172 -8.27 7.57 5.22
N ILE A 173 -8.48 6.26 5.41
CA ILE A 173 -7.45 5.23 5.35
C ILE A 173 -7.87 4.12 4.37
N GLY A 174 -6.95 3.70 3.50
CA GLY A 174 -7.10 2.50 2.69
C GLY A 174 -6.21 1.39 3.23
N HIS A 175 -6.76 0.19 3.40
CA HIS A 175 -5.95 -1.01 3.63
C HIS A 175 -5.53 -1.61 2.29
N GLY A 176 -4.23 -1.87 2.14
CA GLY A 176 -3.64 -2.56 0.99
C GLY A 176 -2.72 -3.70 1.39
N THR A 177 -2.28 -4.45 0.39
CA THR A 177 -1.26 -5.49 0.53
C THR A 177 -0.05 -5.19 -0.35
N ASP A 178 1.15 -5.56 0.07
CA ASP A 178 2.40 -5.31 -0.65
C ASP A 178 3.29 -6.55 -0.65
N ILE A 179 3.59 -7.08 -1.84
CA ILE A 179 4.65 -8.08 -2.05
C ILE A 179 5.77 -7.55 -2.95
N ALA A 180 5.49 -6.56 -3.79
CA ALA A 180 6.43 -5.99 -4.77
C ALA A 180 6.14 -4.50 -5.08
N GLY A 181 5.55 -3.78 -4.12
CA GLY A 181 5.17 -2.36 -4.30
C GLY A 181 3.66 -2.10 -4.31
N SER A 182 2.84 -3.11 -4.00
CA SER A 182 1.39 -3.01 -4.15
C SER A 182 0.67 -2.11 -3.14
N ILE A 183 1.34 -1.55 -2.13
CA ILE A 183 0.84 -0.40 -1.33
C ILE A 183 1.48 0.89 -1.85
N ARG A 184 2.79 0.84 -2.05
CA ARG A 184 3.64 2.00 -2.35
C ARG A 184 3.38 2.58 -3.73
N TYR A 185 3.27 1.75 -4.77
CA TYR A 185 3.00 2.21 -6.13
C TYR A 185 1.61 2.83 -6.28
N PRO A 186 0.51 2.23 -5.79
CA PRO A 186 -0.78 2.91 -5.76
C PRO A 186 -0.75 4.25 -5.04
N ALA A 187 -0.10 4.32 -3.88
CA ALA A 187 0.02 5.58 -3.13
C ALA A 187 0.74 6.65 -3.95
N TYR A 188 1.86 6.30 -4.58
CA TYR A 188 2.59 7.17 -5.52
C TYR A 188 1.71 7.60 -6.68
N ALA A 189 1.10 6.64 -7.39
CA ALA A 189 0.31 6.91 -8.59
C ALA A 189 -0.94 7.77 -8.30
N CYS A 190 -1.56 7.63 -7.14
CA CYS A 190 -2.71 8.45 -6.72
C CYS A 190 -2.32 9.70 -5.91
N GLY A 191 -1.02 9.97 -5.72
CA GLY A 191 -0.55 11.14 -4.98
C GLY A 191 -1.04 11.20 -3.53
N VAL A 192 -0.89 10.09 -2.82
CA VAL A 192 -1.15 9.92 -1.38
C VAL A 192 0.04 9.21 -0.73
N HIS A 193 -0.03 8.92 0.56
CA HIS A 193 1.04 8.23 1.30
C HIS A 193 0.71 6.75 1.48
N GLY A 194 1.71 5.89 1.38
CA GLY A 194 1.52 4.45 1.55
C GLY A 194 2.68 3.82 2.29
N LEU A 195 2.40 3.16 3.41
CA LEU A 195 3.40 2.49 4.23
C LEU A 195 3.32 0.98 4.00
N ARG A 196 4.39 0.41 3.44
CA ARG A 196 4.69 -1.02 3.55
C ARG A 196 5.37 -1.24 4.91
N PRO A 197 4.74 -1.93 5.87
CA PRO A 197 5.39 -2.23 7.14
C PRO A 197 6.44 -3.33 6.98
N SER A 198 7.23 -3.52 8.02
CA SER A 198 8.18 -4.62 8.12
C SER A 198 7.45 -5.95 8.08
N PHE A 199 8.12 -6.95 7.50
CA PHE A 199 7.58 -8.30 7.55
C PHE A 199 7.45 -8.79 9.01
N GLY A 200 6.23 -9.25 9.36
CA GLY A 200 5.84 -9.68 10.71
C GLY A 200 5.22 -8.58 11.58
N ARG A 201 5.08 -7.34 11.09
CA ARG A 201 4.47 -6.23 11.86
C ARG A 201 2.95 -6.35 12.02
N VAL A 202 2.26 -6.59 10.91
CA VAL A 202 0.80 -6.72 10.83
C VAL A 202 0.49 -8.19 10.58
N ALA A 203 -0.25 -8.82 11.50
CA ALA A 203 -0.64 -10.21 11.38
C ALA A 203 -1.65 -10.40 10.24
N VAL A 204 -1.51 -11.47 9.46
CA VAL A 204 -2.37 -11.77 8.32
C VAL A 204 -2.70 -13.24 8.20
N TYR A 205 -3.95 -13.54 7.88
CA TYR A 205 -4.40 -14.89 7.57
C TYR A 205 -5.76 -14.86 6.85
N ASN A 206 -5.86 -15.52 5.69
CA ASN A 206 -7.12 -15.74 4.99
C ASN A 206 -7.53 -17.21 5.19
N ALA A 207 -8.54 -17.44 6.02
CA ALA A 207 -9.08 -18.76 6.31
C ALA A 207 -10.01 -19.30 5.21
N SER A 208 -10.47 -18.44 4.29
CA SER A 208 -11.31 -18.83 3.16
C SER A 208 -10.55 -19.59 2.08
N GLY A 209 -9.23 -19.36 1.96
CA GLY A 209 -8.40 -19.87 0.87
C GLY A 209 -7.34 -20.88 1.31
N ALA A 210 -6.61 -21.42 0.33
CA ALA A 210 -5.43 -22.23 0.58
C ALA A 210 -4.27 -21.38 1.11
N GLU A 211 -3.32 -22.04 1.77
CA GLU A 211 -2.08 -21.40 2.20
C GLU A 211 -1.28 -20.85 1.01
N ARG A 212 -0.62 -19.72 1.23
CA ARG A 212 0.22 -19.10 0.22
C ARG A 212 1.51 -19.90 0.02
N THR A 213 2.11 -19.79 -1.16
CA THR A 213 3.49 -20.25 -1.39
C THR A 213 4.46 -19.52 -0.45
N ILE A 214 5.65 -20.10 -0.22
CA ILE A 214 6.59 -19.58 0.78
C ILE A 214 6.99 -18.13 0.49
N GLY A 215 7.11 -17.73 -0.79
CA GLY A 215 7.39 -16.35 -1.16
C GLY A 215 6.28 -15.38 -0.71
N GLY A 216 5.01 -15.76 -0.90
CA GLY A 216 3.87 -15.03 -0.37
C GLY A 216 3.87 -14.98 1.16
N GLN A 217 4.26 -16.07 1.83
CA GLN A 217 4.33 -16.14 3.28
C GLN A 217 5.41 -15.24 3.88
N ILE A 218 6.59 -15.08 3.25
CA ILE A 218 7.75 -14.39 3.85
C ILE A 218 8.09 -13.01 3.28
N MET A 219 7.34 -12.55 2.26
CA MET A 219 7.62 -11.29 1.57
C MET A 219 6.39 -10.38 1.45
N SER A 220 5.17 -10.90 1.63
CA SER A 220 3.94 -10.10 1.57
C SER A 220 3.57 -9.53 2.94
N VAL A 221 3.06 -8.30 2.96
CA VAL A 221 2.54 -7.63 4.16
C VAL A 221 1.22 -6.92 3.87
N SER A 222 0.44 -6.63 4.92
CA SER A 222 -0.65 -5.66 4.89
C SER A 222 -0.18 -4.32 5.46
N GLY A 223 -0.77 -3.21 5.01
CA GLY A 223 -0.42 -1.89 5.51
C GLY A 223 -1.33 -0.75 5.04
N PRO A 224 -1.15 0.45 5.62
CA PRO A 224 -2.04 1.58 5.39
C PRO A 224 -1.64 2.48 4.22
N ILE A 225 -2.65 3.11 3.65
CA ILE A 225 -2.57 4.21 2.68
C ILE A 225 -3.41 5.36 3.25
N ALA A 226 -2.88 6.58 3.30
CA ALA A 226 -3.55 7.74 3.88
C ALA A 226 -3.08 9.06 3.23
N ARG A 227 -3.75 10.17 3.57
CA ARG A 227 -3.38 11.52 3.09
C ARG A 227 -2.38 12.25 3.98
N THR A 228 -2.15 11.76 5.20
CA THR A 228 -1.19 12.35 6.14
C THR A 228 -0.30 11.28 6.78
N ILE A 229 0.90 11.66 7.21
CA ILE A 229 1.80 10.78 7.97
C ILE A 229 1.22 10.40 9.32
N ASP A 230 0.53 11.31 10.00
CA ASP A 230 -0.13 11.03 11.28
C ASP A 230 -1.21 9.96 11.12
N ASP A 231 -1.96 9.98 10.01
CA ASP A 231 -2.96 8.95 9.71
C ASP A 231 -2.31 7.59 9.42
N LEU A 232 -1.15 7.57 8.75
CA LEU A 232 -0.38 6.32 8.60
C LEU A 232 0.12 5.80 9.95
N LYS A 233 0.60 6.67 10.85
CA LYS A 233 1.02 6.29 12.21
C LYS A 233 -0.14 5.70 12.99
N LEU A 234 -1.30 6.37 12.97
CA LEU A 234 -2.52 5.92 13.64
C LEU A 234 -3.01 4.57 13.08
N ALA A 235 -3.05 4.44 11.75
CA ALA A 235 -3.48 3.21 11.08
C ALA A 235 -2.53 2.04 11.37
N LEU A 236 -1.20 2.27 11.33
CA LEU A 236 -0.22 1.24 11.64
C LEU A 236 -0.40 0.72 13.07
N ALA A 237 -0.63 1.62 14.04
CA ALA A 237 -0.87 1.23 15.42
C ALA A 237 -2.13 0.35 15.56
N ALA A 238 -3.22 0.72 14.88
CA ALA A 238 -4.46 -0.05 14.88
C ALA A 238 -4.34 -1.41 14.14
N MET A 239 -3.48 -1.51 13.11
CA MET A 239 -3.25 -2.75 12.37
C MET A 239 -2.27 -3.71 13.07
N SER A 240 -1.41 -3.23 13.96
CA SER A 240 -0.31 -4.00 14.56
C SER A 240 -0.74 -4.77 15.81
N VAL A 241 -1.83 -5.53 15.71
CA VAL A 241 -2.39 -6.33 16.81
C VAL A 241 -1.89 -7.78 16.71
N PRO A 242 -1.56 -8.46 17.83
CA PRO A 242 -1.17 -9.87 17.82
C PRO A 242 -2.28 -10.77 17.27
N SER A 243 -1.90 -11.80 16.50
CA SER A 243 -2.79 -12.92 16.20
C SER A 243 -2.02 -14.22 16.18
N VAL A 244 -2.61 -15.26 16.78
CA VAL A 244 -2.05 -16.62 16.79
C VAL A 244 -2.22 -17.34 15.45
N ASP A 245 -3.10 -16.85 14.58
CA ASP A 245 -3.33 -17.41 13.25
C ASP A 245 -2.14 -17.12 12.30
N ASP A 246 -1.31 -16.11 12.57
CA ASP A 246 -0.15 -15.78 11.75
C ASP A 246 1.16 -16.25 12.43
N PRO A 247 1.80 -17.32 11.95
CA PRO A 247 3.03 -17.84 12.52
C PRO A 247 4.25 -16.91 12.29
N TRP A 248 4.12 -15.88 11.45
CA TRP A 248 5.19 -14.95 11.11
C TRP A 248 5.08 -13.61 11.84
N TRP A 249 4.03 -13.41 12.63
CA TRP A 249 3.88 -12.20 13.44
C TRP A 249 5.01 -12.08 14.47
N VAL A 250 5.47 -10.85 14.69
CA VAL A 250 6.53 -10.53 15.64
C VAL A 250 6.04 -9.47 16.61
N PRO A 251 6.20 -9.65 17.94
CA PRO A 251 5.89 -8.65 18.97
C PRO A 251 6.92 -7.51 18.98
N ALA A 252 7.18 -6.89 17.83
CA ALA A 252 8.09 -5.77 17.73
C ALA A 252 7.42 -4.51 18.30
N PRO A 253 8.14 -3.64 19.02
CA PRO A 253 7.60 -2.34 19.43
C PRO A 253 7.34 -1.46 18.21
N LEU A 254 6.36 -0.56 18.29
CA LEU A 254 6.06 0.41 17.22
C LEU A 254 7.11 1.51 17.13
N GLU A 255 7.70 1.88 18.27
CA GLU A 255 8.76 2.87 18.38
C GLU A 255 10.05 2.17 18.81
N GLY A 256 11.12 2.36 18.05
CA GLY A 256 12.43 1.79 18.36
C GLY A 256 13.25 2.70 19.28
N PRO A 257 14.48 2.30 19.62
CA PRO A 257 15.41 3.18 20.31
C PRO A 257 15.78 4.38 19.42
N ASP A 258 16.21 5.47 20.05
CA ASP A 258 16.72 6.66 19.35
C ASP A 258 17.78 6.27 18.31
N ALA A 259 17.67 6.89 17.13
CA ALA A 259 18.61 6.72 16.04
C ALA A 259 19.10 8.10 15.56
N PRO A 260 20.33 8.19 15.04
CA PRO A 260 20.81 9.44 14.47
C PRO A 260 19.92 9.85 13.30
N LYS A 261 19.62 11.14 13.20
CA LYS A 261 18.93 11.74 12.04
C LYS A 261 19.87 11.78 10.84
N ARG A 262 20.15 10.62 10.26
CA ARG A 262 21.02 10.46 9.09
C ARG A 262 20.30 9.67 8.01
N ALA A 263 20.36 10.16 6.78
CA ALA A 263 19.80 9.50 5.62
C ALA A 263 20.85 9.35 4.50
N ALA A 264 20.77 8.25 3.76
CA ALA A 264 21.40 8.14 2.45
C ALA A 264 20.42 8.60 1.38
N LEU A 265 20.88 9.37 0.40
CA LEU A 265 20.13 9.71 -0.80
C LEU A 265 20.75 8.98 -2.00
N CYS A 266 19.96 8.22 -2.74
CA CYS A 266 20.41 7.65 -4.02
C CYS A 266 19.40 7.94 -5.12
N LEU A 267 19.80 8.73 -6.11
CA LEU A 267 18.93 9.16 -7.21
C LEU A 267 18.70 8.04 -8.24
N ARG A 268 19.73 7.21 -8.46
CA ARG A 268 19.80 6.21 -9.53
C ARG A 268 20.32 4.87 -9.00
N PRO A 269 19.58 4.21 -8.11
CA PRO A 269 20.00 2.91 -7.59
C PRO A 269 20.23 1.92 -8.75
N ASP A 270 21.35 1.19 -8.69
CA ASP A 270 21.83 0.30 -9.75
C ASP A 270 21.95 0.94 -11.14
N GLY A 271 22.14 2.26 -11.20
CA GLY A 271 22.23 3.00 -12.45
C GLY A 271 20.92 3.06 -13.24
N ILE A 272 19.77 2.82 -12.59
CA ILE A 272 18.47 2.92 -13.26
C ILE A 272 18.24 4.33 -13.81
N ASP A 273 17.57 4.41 -14.97
CA ASP A 273 17.25 5.69 -15.57
C ASP A 273 16.04 6.34 -14.88
N THR A 274 16.33 7.02 -13.77
CA THR A 274 15.34 7.82 -13.03
C THR A 274 15.02 9.10 -13.78
N ALA A 275 13.73 9.36 -13.98
CA ALA A 275 13.20 10.57 -14.60
C ALA A 275 13.72 11.83 -13.89
N PRO A 276 14.05 12.91 -14.63
CA PRO A 276 14.57 14.15 -14.06
C PRO A 276 13.68 14.75 -12.97
N GLU A 277 12.35 14.71 -13.14
CA GLU A 277 11.37 15.22 -12.19
C GLU A 277 11.43 14.48 -10.85
N ILE A 278 11.73 13.17 -10.89
CA ILE A 278 11.86 12.34 -9.69
C ILE A 278 13.21 12.58 -9.02
N CYS A 279 14.28 12.75 -9.81
CA CYS A 279 15.58 13.17 -9.27
C CYS A 279 15.45 14.51 -8.52
N GLN A 280 14.73 15.47 -9.11
CA GLN A 280 14.48 16.77 -8.50
C GLN A 280 13.64 16.65 -7.22
N ALA A 281 12.55 15.88 -7.24
CA ALA A 281 11.74 15.63 -6.05
C ALA A 281 12.53 14.97 -4.90
N LEU A 282 13.49 14.11 -5.23
CA LEU A 282 14.39 13.47 -4.27
C LEU A 282 15.38 14.45 -3.65
N LEU A 283 15.98 15.33 -4.45
CA LEU A 283 16.86 16.40 -3.96
C LEU A 283 16.09 17.37 -3.04
N GLU A 284 14.88 17.78 -3.43
CA GLU A 284 14.03 18.64 -2.61
C GLU A 284 13.60 17.95 -1.30
N ALA A 285 13.31 16.64 -1.33
CA ALA A 285 13.03 15.88 -0.11
C ALA A 285 14.26 15.80 0.81
N ALA A 286 15.46 15.64 0.24
CA ALA A 286 16.71 15.67 0.98
C ALA A 286 16.94 17.05 1.63
N ASP A 287 16.68 18.14 0.91
CA ASP A 287 16.79 19.50 1.45
C ASP A 287 15.80 19.74 2.59
N LYS A 288 14.55 19.28 2.46
CA LYS A 288 13.56 19.33 3.56
C LYS A 288 14.00 18.53 4.79
N LEU A 289 14.69 17.41 4.61
CA LEU A 289 15.30 16.67 5.73
C LEU A 289 16.46 17.45 6.35
N ARG A 290 17.35 18.04 5.55
CA ARG A 290 18.45 18.90 6.03
C ARG A 290 17.91 20.07 6.87
N ASP A 291 16.84 20.73 6.39
CA ASP A 291 16.11 21.78 7.12
C ASP A 291 15.44 21.29 8.42
N ALA A 292 15.21 19.99 8.55
CA ALA A 292 14.70 19.34 9.76
C ALA A 292 15.82 18.84 10.70
N GLY A 293 17.08 19.19 10.39
CA GLY A 293 18.27 18.83 11.15
C GLY A 293 18.80 17.43 10.88
N TRP A 294 18.49 16.84 9.71
CA TRP A 294 19.07 15.57 9.29
C TRP A 294 20.38 15.79 8.53
N VAL A 295 21.32 14.87 8.69
CA VAL A 295 22.48 14.74 7.81
C VAL A 295 22.07 13.85 6.63
N VAL A 296 22.19 14.35 5.40
CA VAL A 296 21.84 13.58 4.19
C VAL A 296 23.05 13.46 3.30
N ASP A 297 23.59 12.24 3.20
CA ASP A 297 24.72 11.91 2.34
C ASP A 297 24.21 11.40 0.99
N GLU A 298 24.75 11.93 -0.10
CA GLU A 298 24.41 11.51 -1.46
C GLU A 298 25.35 10.36 -1.87
N LEU A 299 24.75 9.25 -2.28
CA LEU A 299 25.46 8.02 -2.64
C LEU A 299 25.16 7.65 -4.09
N ASP A 300 26.22 7.30 -4.82
CA ASP A 300 26.12 6.81 -6.19
C ASP A 300 25.55 5.38 -6.26
N ALA A 301 25.64 4.63 -5.17
CA ALA A 301 25.17 3.24 -5.09
C ALA A 301 24.63 2.89 -3.70
N LEU A 302 23.64 2.00 -3.68
CA LEU A 302 23.12 1.34 -2.49
C LEU A 302 23.55 -0.13 -2.47
N VAL A 303 23.11 -0.88 -1.46
CA VAL A 303 23.13 -2.35 -1.55
C VAL A 303 22.33 -2.75 -2.79
N PRO A 304 22.89 -3.56 -3.72
CA PRO A 304 22.29 -3.79 -5.03
C PRO A 304 20.84 -4.30 -4.94
N LEU A 305 19.93 -3.59 -5.61
CA LEU A 305 18.52 -3.98 -5.69
C LEU A 305 18.30 -5.01 -6.78
N GLU A 306 19.05 -5.01 -7.88
CA GLU A 306 18.92 -5.96 -8.99
C GLU A 306 18.96 -7.42 -8.50
N ASP A 307 19.92 -7.75 -7.63
CA ASP A 307 20.04 -9.08 -7.06
C ASP A 307 18.87 -9.41 -6.13
N ALA A 308 18.39 -8.43 -5.35
CA ALA A 308 17.20 -8.56 -4.53
C ALA A 308 15.93 -8.76 -5.36
N VAL A 309 15.80 -8.09 -6.51
CA VAL A 309 14.72 -8.24 -7.48
C VAL A 309 14.70 -9.65 -8.07
N LYS A 310 15.86 -10.17 -8.48
CA LYS A 310 15.98 -11.54 -9.01
C LYS A 310 15.52 -12.58 -7.98
N VAL A 311 15.98 -12.47 -6.73
CA VAL A 311 15.56 -13.37 -5.66
C VAL A 311 14.07 -13.21 -5.33
N GLN A 312 13.56 -11.97 -5.28
CA GLN A 312 12.15 -11.69 -5.06
C GLN A 312 11.28 -12.39 -6.12
N ILE A 313 11.58 -12.20 -7.42
CA ILE A 313 10.78 -12.77 -8.51
C ILE A 313 10.87 -14.30 -8.50
N THR A 314 12.06 -14.86 -8.26
CA THR A 314 12.25 -16.32 -8.15
C THR A 314 11.36 -16.92 -7.06
N LEU A 315 11.34 -16.34 -5.86
CA LEU A 315 10.55 -16.86 -4.74
C LEU A 315 9.07 -16.54 -4.85
N TRP A 316 8.69 -15.46 -5.55
CA TRP A 316 7.29 -15.04 -5.71
C TRP A 316 6.59 -15.77 -6.86
N MET A 317 7.16 -15.70 -8.06
CA MET A 317 6.53 -16.19 -9.30
C MET A 317 7.14 -17.49 -9.82
N GLY A 318 8.24 -17.97 -9.24
CA GLY A 318 8.84 -19.26 -9.60
C GLY A 318 8.24 -20.46 -8.86
N ASP A 319 7.62 -20.25 -7.71
CA ASP A 319 6.97 -21.32 -6.93
C ASP A 319 5.53 -21.56 -7.43
N GLY A 320 5.30 -22.71 -8.07
CA GLY A 320 3.99 -23.05 -8.64
C GLY A 320 3.64 -22.32 -9.95
N TYR A 321 4.65 -21.89 -10.73
CA TYR A 321 4.44 -21.09 -11.95
C TYR A 321 3.46 -21.71 -12.95
N ALA A 322 3.52 -23.03 -13.18
CA ALA A 322 2.61 -23.71 -14.11
C ALA A 322 1.14 -23.57 -13.68
N ASP A 323 0.85 -23.74 -12.39
CA ASP A 323 -0.48 -23.59 -11.82
C ASP A 323 -0.96 -22.13 -11.89
N MET A 324 -0.05 -21.17 -11.67
CA MET A 324 -0.36 -19.75 -11.84
C MET A 324 -0.77 -19.42 -13.28
N VAL A 325 -0.02 -19.92 -14.27
CA VAL A 325 -0.31 -19.73 -15.70
C VAL A 325 -1.63 -20.39 -16.07
N GLU A 326 -1.87 -21.61 -15.61
CA GLU A 326 -3.13 -22.31 -15.86
C GLU A 326 -4.32 -21.57 -15.23
N ALA A 327 -4.19 -21.11 -13.99
CA ALA A 327 -5.22 -20.33 -13.31
C ALA A 327 -5.52 -19.02 -14.04
N ALA A 328 -4.49 -18.28 -14.48
CA ALA A 328 -4.66 -17.05 -15.25
C ALA A 328 -5.33 -17.31 -16.62
N ALA A 329 -4.95 -18.40 -17.31
CA ALA A 329 -5.56 -18.79 -18.57
C ALA A 329 -7.03 -19.18 -18.41
N ARG A 330 -7.39 -19.91 -17.34
CA ARG A 330 -8.78 -20.25 -17.01
C ARG A 330 -9.61 -19.02 -16.64
N GLU A 331 -9.04 -18.06 -15.91
CA GLU A 331 -9.72 -16.78 -15.62
C GLU A 331 -9.90 -15.95 -16.90
N GLY A 332 -8.95 -16.02 -17.83
CA GLY A 332 -8.98 -15.33 -19.13
C GLY A 332 -8.57 -13.86 -19.06
N ASP A 333 -7.98 -13.42 -17.96
CA ASP A 333 -7.56 -12.03 -17.76
C ASP A 333 -6.23 -11.76 -18.49
N ILE A 334 -6.29 -10.93 -19.54
CA ILE A 334 -5.13 -10.60 -20.38
C ILE A 334 -3.99 -9.95 -19.58
N GLY A 335 -4.35 -9.19 -18.53
CA GLY A 335 -3.38 -8.57 -17.66
C GLY A 335 -2.59 -9.62 -16.87
N ALA A 336 -3.29 -10.50 -16.15
CA ALA A 336 -2.65 -11.56 -15.39
C ALA A 336 -1.79 -12.46 -16.29
N ILE A 337 -2.29 -12.82 -17.47
CA ILE A 337 -1.55 -13.62 -18.46
C ILE A 337 -0.27 -12.89 -18.90
N THR A 338 -0.35 -11.60 -19.21
CA THR A 338 0.82 -10.80 -19.65
C THR A 338 1.86 -10.68 -18.53
N ALA A 339 1.41 -10.45 -17.29
CA ALA A 339 2.29 -10.40 -16.11
C ALA A 339 3.08 -11.69 -15.90
N LEU A 340 2.44 -12.85 -16.07
CA LEU A 340 3.12 -14.15 -15.93
C LEU A 340 3.98 -14.47 -17.14
N ALA A 341 3.53 -14.17 -18.36
CA ALA A 341 4.28 -14.42 -19.59
C ALA A 341 5.61 -13.66 -19.59
N GLY A 342 5.62 -12.40 -19.14
CA GLY A 342 6.84 -11.62 -19.07
C GLY A 342 7.82 -12.04 -17.97
N GLN A 343 7.42 -12.94 -17.06
CA GLN A 343 8.33 -13.59 -16.10
C GLN A 343 8.68 -15.03 -16.45
N ARG A 344 8.21 -15.55 -17.60
CA ARG A 344 8.40 -16.94 -18.02
C ARG A 344 9.85 -17.38 -17.98
N GLU A 345 10.75 -16.58 -18.55
CA GLU A 345 12.17 -16.93 -18.61
C GLU A 345 12.79 -17.12 -17.22
N THR A 346 12.40 -16.29 -16.25
CA THR A 346 12.86 -16.40 -14.86
C THR A 346 12.22 -17.60 -14.18
N ALA A 347 10.90 -17.75 -14.32
CA ALA A 347 10.12 -18.73 -13.58
C ALA A 347 10.31 -20.18 -14.06
N GLU A 348 10.42 -20.43 -15.36
CA GLU A 348 10.63 -21.78 -15.92
C GLU A 348 12.04 -22.33 -15.63
N ARG A 349 12.99 -21.46 -15.28
CA ARG A 349 14.35 -21.87 -14.86
C ARG A 349 14.43 -22.29 -13.39
N VAL A 350 13.37 -22.08 -12.61
CA VAL A 350 13.38 -22.39 -11.17
C VAL A 350 13.19 -23.89 -10.97
N ASP A 351 14.26 -24.55 -10.53
CA ASP A 351 14.24 -25.90 -9.97
C ASP A 351 14.51 -25.87 -8.46
N LEU A 352 14.51 -27.04 -7.81
CA LEU A 352 14.75 -27.13 -6.36
C LEU A 352 16.10 -26.53 -5.94
N GLN A 353 17.13 -26.65 -6.78
CA GLN A 353 18.45 -26.11 -6.49
C GLN A 353 18.41 -24.57 -6.53
N THR A 354 17.93 -24.00 -7.63
CA THR A 354 17.78 -22.55 -7.83
C THR A 354 16.91 -21.93 -6.74
N PHE A 355 15.83 -22.62 -6.36
CA PHE A 355 14.96 -22.21 -5.27
C PHE A 355 15.68 -22.19 -3.91
N SER A 356 16.42 -23.26 -3.60
CA SER A 356 17.23 -23.34 -2.38
C SER A 356 18.34 -22.27 -2.36
N GLU A 357 18.96 -21.99 -3.50
CA GLU A 357 19.97 -20.95 -3.65
C GLU A 357 19.36 -19.55 -3.44
N ALA A 358 18.16 -19.30 -3.96
CA ALA A 358 17.43 -18.05 -3.74
C ALA A 358 17.15 -17.81 -2.25
N LEU A 359 16.73 -18.83 -1.49
CA LEU A 359 16.54 -18.72 -0.05
C LEU A 359 17.86 -18.42 0.70
N ARG A 360 18.97 -19.06 0.31
CA ARG A 360 20.30 -18.75 0.87
C ARG A 360 20.75 -17.33 0.51
N ARG A 361 20.47 -16.89 -0.71
CA ARG A 361 20.83 -15.56 -1.20
C ARG A 361 20.01 -14.48 -0.49
N ARG A 362 18.72 -14.69 -0.28
CA ARG A 362 17.84 -13.85 0.55
C ARG A 362 18.46 -13.53 1.91
N ALA A 363 18.99 -14.54 2.61
CA ALA A 363 19.65 -14.33 3.90
C ALA A 363 20.90 -13.43 3.80
N SER A 364 21.68 -13.56 2.72
CA SER A 364 22.84 -12.72 2.47
C SER A 364 22.48 -11.27 2.14
N ILE A 365 21.49 -11.06 1.26
CA ILE A 365 20.98 -9.74 0.90
C ILE A 365 20.40 -9.03 2.13
N THR A 366 19.59 -9.74 2.93
CA THR A 366 19.03 -9.21 4.18
C THR A 366 20.13 -8.75 5.13
N ARG A 367 21.22 -9.53 5.27
CA ARG A 367 22.36 -9.17 6.11
C ARG A 367 23.06 -7.90 5.61
N GLN A 368 23.28 -7.78 4.30
CA GLN A 368 23.91 -6.60 3.70
C GLN A 368 23.09 -5.34 3.96
N TRP A 369 21.78 -5.39 3.72
CA TRP A 369 20.89 -4.28 4.01
C TRP A 369 20.84 -3.94 5.49
N ASN A 370 20.79 -4.92 6.39
CA ASN A 370 20.82 -4.67 7.83
C ASN A 370 22.12 -3.97 8.26
N GLN A 371 23.27 -4.38 7.71
CA GLN A 371 24.57 -3.74 7.98
C GLN A 371 24.63 -2.32 7.43
N PHE A 372 24.14 -2.10 6.21
CA PHE A 372 24.04 -0.78 5.60
C PHE A 372 23.17 0.17 6.45
N MET A 373 22.03 -0.33 6.94
CA MET A 373 21.10 0.43 7.78
C MET A 373 21.66 0.80 9.16
N GLN A 374 22.74 0.16 9.62
CA GLN A 374 23.45 0.62 10.83
C GLN A 374 24.18 1.95 10.59
N GLN A 375 24.63 2.20 9.37
CA GLN A 375 25.29 3.44 8.98
C GLN A 375 24.27 4.51 8.58
N TYR A 376 23.22 4.08 7.88
CA TYR A 376 22.14 4.92 7.36
C TYR A 376 20.79 4.43 7.85
N PRO A 377 20.28 4.93 8.99
CA PRO A 377 18.98 4.51 9.53
C PRO A 377 17.81 4.73 8.58
N VAL A 378 17.95 5.69 7.66
CA VAL A 378 16.97 6.03 6.63
C VAL A 378 17.65 6.08 5.25
N VAL A 379 16.92 5.66 4.22
CA VAL A 379 17.33 5.78 2.81
C VAL A 379 16.23 6.45 2.02
N LEU A 380 16.59 7.51 1.29
CA LEU A 380 15.79 8.14 0.25
C LEU A 380 16.19 7.59 -1.12
N LEU A 381 15.21 7.07 -1.86
CA LEU A 381 15.37 6.60 -3.23
C LEU A 381 14.05 6.76 -4.00
N PRO A 382 14.04 6.58 -5.34
CA PRO A 382 12.80 6.67 -6.11
C PRO A 382 11.75 5.66 -5.62
N VAL A 383 10.46 6.02 -5.69
CA VAL A 383 9.39 5.02 -5.60
C VAL A 383 9.40 4.17 -6.87
N SER A 384 9.37 4.85 -8.01
CA SER A 384 9.50 4.31 -9.36
C SER A 384 10.56 5.15 -10.08
N ALA A 385 11.27 4.56 -11.04
CA ALA A 385 12.22 5.32 -11.87
C ALA A 385 11.52 6.28 -12.84
N THR A 386 10.23 6.07 -13.12
CA THR A 386 9.44 6.95 -13.99
C THR A 386 8.22 7.50 -13.28
N LEU A 387 7.66 8.58 -13.84
CA LEU A 387 6.34 9.11 -13.49
C LEU A 387 5.28 7.98 -13.54
N PRO A 388 4.12 8.15 -12.86
CA PRO A 388 3.05 7.17 -12.90
C PRO A 388 2.73 6.74 -14.33
N PHE A 389 2.53 5.43 -14.54
CA PHE A 389 2.41 4.88 -15.88
C PHE A 389 1.11 5.34 -16.54
N LYS A 390 1.16 5.49 -17.86
CA LYS A 390 -0.07 5.59 -18.66
C LYS A 390 -0.87 4.30 -18.50
N ARG A 391 -2.19 4.42 -18.54
CA ARG A 391 -3.10 3.27 -18.41
C ARG A 391 -2.70 2.14 -19.37
N ASP A 392 -2.65 0.92 -18.81
CA ASP A 392 -2.36 -0.33 -19.53
C ASP A 392 -1.04 -0.31 -20.33
N GLN A 393 -0.06 0.49 -19.92
CA GLN A 393 1.25 0.60 -20.60
C GLN A 393 1.98 -0.75 -20.68
N ASP A 394 1.84 -1.62 -19.68
CA ASP A 394 2.44 -2.96 -19.68
C ASP A 394 1.85 -3.91 -20.72
N LEU A 395 0.72 -3.57 -21.34
CA LEU A 395 0.09 -4.34 -22.42
C LEU A 395 0.52 -3.87 -23.82
N GLN A 396 1.33 -2.81 -23.92
CA GLN A 396 1.76 -2.21 -25.19
C GLN A 396 2.99 -2.90 -25.80
N GLY A 397 3.11 -4.21 -25.59
CA GLY A 397 4.22 -5.03 -26.07
C GLY A 397 5.36 -5.20 -25.07
N ASP A 398 6.31 -6.04 -25.47
CA ASP A 398 7.38 -6.57 -24.63
C ASP A 398 8.36 -5.50 -24.13
N GLU A 399 8.66 -4.49 -24.94
CA GLU A 399 9.50 -3.35 -24.53
C GLU A 399 8.83 -2.53 -23.41
N ALA A 400 7.55 -2.19 -23.59
CA ALA A 400 6.79 -1.43 -22.61
C ALA A 400 6.62 -2.21 -21.30
N TYR A 401 6.37 -3.52 -21.38
CA TYR A 401 6.35 -4.42 -20.23
C TYR A 401 7.69 -4.42 -19.47
N ARG A 402 8.82 -4.64 -20.15
CA ARG A 402 10.14 -4.64 -19.51
C ARG A 402 10.48 -3.29 -18.90
N HIS A 403 10.11 -2.20 -19.57
CA HIS A 403 10.27 -0.85 -19.05
C HIS A 403 9.49 -0.67 -17.74
N VAL A 404 8.20 -1.02 -17.72
CA VAL A 404 7.36 -0.98 -16.50
C VAL A 404 8.03 -1.74 -15.36
N TRP A 405 8.43 -2.99 -15.58
CA TRP A 405 9.03 -3.82 -14.54
C TRP A 405 10.38 -3.30 -14.05
N LYS A 406 11.24 -2.83 -14.96
CA LYS A 406 12.53 -2.27 -14.60
C LYS A 406 12.36 -1.01 -13.75
N SER A 407 11.44 -0.12 -14.13
CA SER A 407 11.14 1.11 -13.39
C SER A 407 10.69 0.86 -11.95
N GLN A 408 10.18 -0.34 -11.63
CA GLN A 408 9.71 -0.72 -10.30
C GLN A 408 10.76 -1.43 -9.42
N TRP A 409 11.99 -1.63 -9.89
CA TRP A 409 13.07 -2.26 -9.09
C TRP A 409 13.27 -1.68 -7.68
N PRO A 410 13.21 -0.33 -7.47
CA PRO A 410 13.25 0.27 -6.13
C PRO A 410 12.20 -0.26 -5.16
N MET A 411 11.08 -0.80 -5.68
CA MET A 411 10.04 -1.40 -4.84
C MET A 411 10.06 -2.92 -4.83
N ILE A 412 10.37 -3.57 -5.94
CA ILE A 412 10.39 -5.04 -6.05
C ILE A 412 11.50 -5.63 -5.17
N GLY A 413 12.66 -5.00 -5.05
CA GLY A 413 13.80 -5.56 -4.33
C GLY A 413 13.71 -5.52 -2.80
N LEU A 414 12.92 -4.62 -2.21
CA LEU A 414 12.89 -4.43 -0.75
C LEU A 414 12.09 -5.50 0.03
N PRO A 415 10.97 -6.05 -0.48
CA PRO A 415 10.20 -7.06 0.23
C PRO A 415 10.99 -8.32 0.61
N VAL A 416 11.96 -8.74 -0.20
CA VAL A 416 12.78 -9.92 0.09
C VAL A 416 13.63 -9.76 1.36
N THR A 417 13.94 -8.51 1.78
CA THR A 417 14.69 -8.22 3.02
C THR A 417 13.79 -7.98 4.23
N GLY A 418 12.47 -7.84 4.02
CA GLY A 418 11.50 -7.58 5.07
C GLY A 418 11.55 -6.16 5.64
N LEU A 419 12.22 -5.22 4.97
CA LEU A 419 12.31 -3.83 5.40
C LEU A 419 10.98 -3.08 5.21
N PRO A 420 10.67 -2.12 6.11
CA PRO A 420 9.58 -1.18 5.91
C PRO A 420 9.96 -0.12 4.88
N SER A 421 8.97 0.36 4.13
CA SER A 421 9.16 1.45 3.20
C SER A 421 7.89 2.30 3.01
N LEU A 422 8.07 3.61 3.03
CA LEU A 422 7.03 4.62 2.88
C LEU A 422 7.13 5.25 1.48
N SER A 423 6.07 5.20 0.71
CA SER A 423 5.87 6.07 -0.45
C SER A 423 5.28 7.39 0.03
N LEU A 424 6.02 8.47 -0.10
CA LEU A 424 5.63 9.82 0.29
C LEU A 424 5.35 10.65 -0.97
N CYS A 425 4.16 11.22 -1.08
CA CYS A 425 3.82 12.19 -2.12
C CYS A 425 4.46 13.53 -1.76
N THR A 426 5.20 14.13 -2.69
CA THR A 426 5.94 15.39 -2.45
C THR A 426 5.34 16.56 -3.21
N GLY A 427 4.36 16.32 -4.08
CA GLY A 427 3.69 17.34 -4.87
C GLY A 427 3.11 16.77 -6.16
N PHE A 428 2.80 17.68 -7.09
CA PHE A 428 2.21 17.39 -8.37
C PHE A 428 2.88 18.24 -9.45
N LEU A 429 3.00 17.69 -10.65
CA LEU A 429 3.31 18.46 -11.85
C LEU A 429 2.09 19.33 -12.25
N PRO A 430 2.26 20.32 -13.15
CA PRO A 430 1.16 21.20 -13.56
C PRO A 430 -0.08 20.48 -14.09
N ASP A 431 0.10 19.31 -14.72
CA ASP A 431 -0.96 18.45 -15.25
C ASP A 431 -1.59 17.51 -14.19
N GLN A 432 -1.33 17.77 -12.90
CA GLN A 432 -1.75 16.95 -11.76
C GLN A 432 -1.10 15.57 -11.68
N THR A 433 -0.08 15.28 -12.50
CA THR A 433 0.71 14.04 -12.37
C THR A 433 1.43 14.02 -11.01
N PRO A 434 1.20 13.01 -10.16
CA PRO A 434 1.82 12.96 -8.84
C PRO A 434 3.34 12.77 -8.87
N LEU A 435 4.01 13.40 -7.91
CA LEU A 435 5.42 13.20 -7.58
C LEU A 435 5.55 12.58 -6.19
N GLY A 436 6.64 11.85 -5.97
CA GLY A 436 6.89 11.24 -4.66
C GLY A 436 8.23 10.54 -4.56
N VAL A 437 8.61 10.27 -3.32
CA VAL A 437 9.87 9.66 -2.92
C VAL A 437 9.62 8.45 -2.03
N GLN A 438 10.54 7.49 -2.03
CA GLN A 438 10.49 6.34 -1.15
C GLN A 438 11.46 6.52 0.01
N ILE A 439 10.96 6.29 1.23
CA ILE A 439 11.72 6.33 2.48
C ILE A 439 11.79 4.92 3.03
N VAL A 440 12.99 4.34 3.11
CA VAL A 440 13.22 2.99 3.65
C VAL A 440 13.94 3.12 4.97
N ALA A 441 13.58 2.31 5.95
CA ALA A 441 14.26 2.25 7.24
C ALA A 441 14.65 0.80 7.57
N ALA A 442 15.39 0.62 8.66
CA ALA A 442 15.72 -0.70 9.18
C ALA A 442 14.46 -1.51 9.54
N ARG A 443 14.60 -2.85 9.61
CA ARG A 443 13.49 -3.74 9.97
C ARG A 443 12.92 -3.37 11.34
N PHE A 444 11.60 -3.29 11.41
CA PHE A 444 10.79 -2.83 12.56
C PHE A 444 11.03 -1.37 12.97
N ARG A 445 11.55 -0.54 12.06
CA ARG A 445 11.74 0.90 12.26
C ARG A 445 10.81 1.76 11.39
N GLU A 446 9.54 1.38 11.31
CA GLU A 446 8.50 2.21 10.68
C GLU A 446 8.44 3.60 11.32
N ASP A 447 8.76 3.72 12.62
CA ASP A 447 8.93 4.99 13.33
C ASP A 447 9.90 5.93 12.60
N LEU A 448 11.03 5.44 12.08
CA LEU A 448 11.97 6.26 11.32
C LEU A 448 11.44 6.67 9.95
N CYS A 449 10.73 5.78 9.25
CA CYS A 449 10.01 6.15 8.02
C CYS A 449 9.02 7.29 8.30
N LEU A 450 8.24 7.18 9.38
CA LEU A 450 7.23 8.16 9.77
C LEU A 450 7.86 9.48 10.23
N VAL A 451 8.93 9.46 11.02
CA VAL A 451 9.61 10.69 11.47
C VAL A 451 10.25 11.43 10.29
N ALA A 452 10.93 10.72 9.37
CA ALA A 452 11.48 11.33 8.16
C ALA A 452 10.36 11.81 7.22
N GLY A 453 9.30 11.02 7.06
CA GLY A 453 8.11 11.39 6.28
C GLY A 453 7.45 12.67 6.80
N ALA A 454 7.21 12.76 8.10
CA ALA A 454 6.62 13.94 8.73
C ALA A 454 7.51 15.19 8.57
N ALA A 455 8.83 15.02 8.65
CA ALA A 455 9.77 16.12 8.42
C ALA A 455 9.66 16.70 7.00
N ILE A 456 9.42 15.86 5.99
CA ILE A 456 9.22 16.28 4.60
C ILE A 456 7.79 16.81 4.39
N GLU A 457 6.77 16.12 4.90
CA GLU A 457 5.35 16.48 4.77
C GLU A 457 5.05 17.85 5.37
N THR A 458 5.56 18.16 6.57
CA THR A 458 5.36 19.47 7.23
C THR A 458 5.96 20.65 6.47
N ARG A 459 6.86 20.37 5.51
CA ARG A 459 7.48 21.35 4.60
C ARG A 459 6.95 21.22 3.17
N SER A 460 5.83 20.52 2.98
CA SER A 460 5.19 20.29 1.68
C SER A 460 3.74 20.79 1.71
N ALA A 461 3.14 20.94 0.54
CA ALA A 461 1.72 21.30 0.45
C ALA A 461 0.84 20.16 0.99
N ARG A 462 -0.22 20.50 1.73
CA ARG A 462 -1.19 19.51 2.23
C ARG A 462 -1.90 18.84 1.06
N ILE A 463 -1.95 17.51 1.08
CA ILE A 463 -2.69 16.72 0.10
C ILE A 463 -4.19 16.97 0.28
N GLN A 464 -4.82 17.47 -0.78
CA GLN A 464 -6.27 17.62 -0.87
C GLN A 464 -6.89 16.38 -1.53
N ILE A 465 -8.15 16.09 -1.20
CA ILE A 465 -8.93 15.13 -1.99
C ILE A 465 -9.16 15.71 -3.39
N THR A 466 -9.37 14.85 -4.38
CA THR A 466 -9.61 15.26 -5.76
C THR A 466 -11.00 15.87 -5.93
N ALA A 467 -11.07 17.02 -6.58
CA ALA A 467 -12.32 17.58 -7.08
C ALA A 467 -12.75 16.79 -8.33
N LEU A 468 -13.41 15.66 -8.09
CA LEU A 468 -14.18 14.98 -9.13
C LEU A 468 -15.57 15.62 -9.08
N GLU A 469 -15.73 16.70 -9.85
CA GLU A 469 -17.04 17.28 -10.19
C GLU A 469 -17.46 16.70 -11.55
N ASP A 470 -18.77 16.52 -11.73
CA ASP A 470 -19.44 15.71 -12.77
C ASP A 470 -18.89 15.80 -14.20
#